data_AF-V5HCL7-F1
#
_entry.id   AF-V5HCL7-F1
#
_cell.length_a   1.000
_cell.length_b   1.000
_cell.length_c   1.000
_cell.angle_alpha   90.00
_cell.angle_beta   90.00
_cell.angle_gamma   90.00
#
_symmetry.space_group_name_H-M   'P 1'
#
loop_
_entity.id
_entity.type
_entity.pdbx_description
1 polymer ?
#
loop_
_entity_poly.entity_id
_entity_poly.type
_entity_poly.pdbx_seq_one_letter_code
_entity_poly.pdbx_strand_id
1 'polypeptide(L)'
;CGIPYDKVILITPPPADQKAWAAHCKEVGQSLRYRSLDCTAKYAEACKELGSLRHHAVVDVFSAFLKEQKWENLLVDGLHFSRAGVSKLTELLIPHLEKAVGQLPTLFPNWRDVDPTHPELSLDTWAPGD
;
A
#
# COMPACT_ATOMS: atom_id res chain seq x y z
N CYS A 1 -1.86 23.11 7.99
CA CYS A 1 -1.00 22.46 6.99
C CYS A 1 -0.73 21.02 7.45
N GLY A 2 -0.96 20.04 6.60
CA GLY A 2 -0.86 18.61 6.94
C GLY A 2 -1.84 17.77 6.15
N ILE A 3 -1.62 16.45 6.09
CA ILE A 3 -2.56 15.49 5.49
C ILE A 3 -3.79 15.40 6.40
N PRO A 4 -5.03 15.53 5.88
CA PRO A 4 -6.24 15.38 6.70
C PRO A 4 -6.32 14.00 7.36
N TYR A 5 -6.87 13.93 8.58
CA TYR A 5 -6.89 12.71 9.39
C TYR A 5 -7.58 11.53 8.69
N ASP A 6 -8.66 11.78 7.95
CA ASP A 6 -9.43 10.80 7.18
C ASP A 6 -8.69 10.31 5.92
N LYS A 7 -7.58 10.95 5.56
CA LYS A 7 -6.71 10.56 4.43
C LYS A 7 -5.49 9.75 4.87
N VAL A 8 -5.34 9.49 6.17
CA VAL A 8 -4.25 8.66 6.71
C VAL A 8 -4.73 7.21 6.82
N ILE A 9 -4.00 6.31 6.17
CA ILE A 9 -4.23 4.86 6.21
C ILE A 9 -3.00 4.21 6.86
N LEU A 10 -3.22 3.40 7.88
CA LEU A 10 -2.19 2.59 8.51
C LEU A 10 -2.14 1.22 7.84
N ILE A 11 -0.94 0.71 7.59
CA ILE A 11 -0.72 -0.63 7.05
C ILE A 11 0.09 -1.39 8.09
N THR A 12 -0.46 -2.51 8.58
CA THR A 12 0.27 -3.35 9.54
C THR A 12 1.51 -3.95 8.86
N PRO A 13 2.64 -4.15 9.57
CA PRO A 13 3.77 -4.85 8.98
C PRO A 13 3.36 -6.28 8.58
N PRO A 14 3.71 -6.76 7.37
CA PRO A 14 3.47 -8.13 6.94
C PRO A 14 4.34 -9.12 7.74
N PRO A 15 3.98 -10.41 7.80
CA PRO A 15 4.88 -11.45 8.33
C PRO A 15 6.17 -11.52 7.50
N ALA A 16 7.27 -11.90 8.14
CA ALA A 16 8.57 -12.10 7.49
C ALA A 16 8.99 -13.57 7.61
N ASP A 17 9.42 -14.19 6.51
CA ASP A 17 10.06 -15.50 6.55
C ASP A 17 11.53 -15.32 6.92
N GLN A 18 11.77 -15.46 8.21
CA GLN A 18 13.08 -15.24 8.79
C GLN A 18 14.12 -16.28 8.35
N LYS A 19 13.70 -17.47 7.91
CA LYS A 19 14.61 -18.48 7.37
C LYS A 19 15.09 -18.09 5.98
N ALA A 20 14.17 -17.71 5.10
CA ALA A 20 14.51 -17.18 3.78
C ALA A 20 15.36 -15.91 3.89
N TRP A 21 15.00 -15.00 4.80
CA TRP A 21 15.74 -13.75 5.02
C TRP A 21 17.16 -13.98 5.52
N ALA A 22 17.36 -14.95 6.43
CA ALA A 22 18.69 -15.34 6.89
C ALA A 22 19.55 -15.94 5.76
N ALA A 23 18.95 -16.76 4.90
CA ALA A 23 19.64 -17.32 3.73
C ALA A 23 20.06 -16.22 2.75
N HIS A 24 19.14 -15.29 2.43
CA HIS A 24 19.42 -14.16 1.56
C HIS A 24 20.52 -13.25 2.11
N CYS A 25 20.43 -12.86 3.39
CA CYS A 25 21.47 -12.05 4.05
C CYS A 25 22.86 -12.69 3.93
N LYS A 26 22.96 -14.02 4.12
CA LYS A 26 24.22 -14.74 3.97
C LYS A 26 24.72 -14.71 2.53
N GLU A 27 23.83 -14.88 1.55
CA GLU A 27 24.16 -14.85 0.12
C GLU A 27 24.71 -13.49 -0.32
N VAL A 28 24.11 -12.39 0.15
CA VAL A 28 24.49 -11.03 -0.25
C VAL A 28 25.51 -10.37 0.70
N GLY A 29 26.03 -11.12 1.69
CA GLY A 29 27.00 -10.60 2.66
C GLY A 29 26.46 -9.53 3.62
N GLN A 30 25.15 -9.51 3.87
CA GLN A 30 24.49 -8.55 4.75
C GLN A 30 24.34 -9.09 6.18
N SER A 31 24.47 -8.19 7.17
CA SER A 31 24.19 -8.52 8.58
C SER A 31 22.72 -8.90 8.80
N LEU A 32 22.48 -10.04 9.43
CA LEU A 32 21.13 -10.48 9.76
C LEU A 32 20.53 -9.64 10.89
N ARG A 33 19.39 -8.99 10.60
CA ARG A 33 18.50 -8.42 11.63
C ARG A 33 17.28 -9.32 11.77
N TYR A 34 17.15 -9.94 12.95
CA TYR A 34 16.09 -10.90 13.22
C TYR A 34 14.75 -10.20 13.42
N ARG A 35 13.72 -10.68 12.72
CA ARG A 35 12.34 -10.19 12.79
C ARG A 35 11.44 -11.39 13.07
N SER A 36 11.19 -11.69 14.34
CA SER A 36 10.29 -12.81 14.69
C SER A 36 8.86 -12.51 14.31
N LEU A 37 8.13 -13.56 13.93
CA LEU A 37 6.70 -13.49 13.68
C LEU A 37 5.94 -12.92 14.89
N ASP A 38 6.29 -13.36 16.11
CA ASP A 38 5.68 -12.88 17.35
C ASP A 38 5.91 -11.39 17.61
N CYS A 39 7.11 -10.89 17.31
CA CYS A 39 7.39 -9.46 17.46
C CYS A 39 6.61 -8.66 16.41
N THR A 40 6.64 -9.10 15.16
CA THR A 40 5.87 -8.48 14.07
C THR A 40 4.38 -8.45 14.39
N ALA A 41 3.83 -9.52 14.96
CA ALA A 41 2.44 -9.59 15.40
C ALA A 41 2.12 -8.50 16.44
N LYS A 42 3.00 -8.26 17.42
CA LYS A 42 2.82 -7.18 18.41
C LYS A 42 2.77 -5.79 17.75
N TYR A 43 3.62 -5.54 16.76
CA TYR A 43 3.59 -4.28 16.02
C TYR A 43 2.33 -4.16 15.14
N ALA A 44 1.85 -5.26 14.55
CA ALA A 44 0.59 -5.29 13.82
C ALA A 44 -0.61 -4.98 14.73
N GLU A 45 -0.66 -5.56 15.92
CA GLU A 45 -1.69 -5.21 16.92
C GLU A 45 -1.60 -3.75 17.34
N ALA A 46 -0.40 -3.24 17.64
CA ALA A 46 -0.22 -1.83 18.00
C ALA A 46 -0.69 -0.87 16.89
N CYS A 47 -0.46 -1.22 15.61
CA CYS A 47 -1.00 -0.47 14.47
C CYS A 47 -2.53 -0.47 14.45
N LYS A 48 -3.16 -1.61 14.73
CA LYS A 48 -4.64 -1.74 14.79
C LYS A 48 -5.23 -0.97 15.95
N GLU A 49 -4.64 -1.07 17.13
CA GLU A 49 -5.02 -0.30 18.31
C GLU A 49 -4.93 1.20 18.05
N LEU A 50 -3.83 1.66 17.44
CA LEU A 50 -3.66 3.06 17.06
C LEU A 50 -4.73 3.52 16.06
N GLY A 51 -5.02 2.69 15.05
CA GLY A 51 -6.06 2.99 14.07
C GLY A 51 -7.43 3.13 14.71
N SER A 52 -7.78 2.25 15.64
CA SER A 52 -9.01 2.34 16.43
C SER A 52 -9.04 3.62 17.28
N LEU A 53 -7.98 3.89 18.05
CA LEU A 53 -7.87 5.03 18.95
C LEU A 53 -7.95 6.38 18.22
N ARG A 54 -7.41 6.46 17.01
CA ARG A 54 -7.32 7.69 16.22
C ARG A 54 -8.35 7.76 15.08
N HIS A 55 -9.21 6.76 14.97
CA HIS A 55 -10.17 6.61 13.88
C HIS A 55 -9.54 6.65 12.49
N HIS A 56 -8.32 6.11 12.35
CA HIS A 56 -7.68 5.90 11.06
C HIS A 56 -8.08 4.57 10.45
N ALA A 57 -8.17 4.53 9.12
CA ALA A 57 -8.31 3.26 8.41
C ALA A 57 -7.06 2.40 8.64
N VAL A 58 -7.25 1.09 8.80
CA VAL A 58 -6.16 0.11 8.95
C VAL A 58 -6.33 -0.99 7.92
N VAL A 59 -5.25 -1.29 7.21
CA VAL A 59 -5.11 -2.46 6.34
C VAL A 59 -4.31 -3.51 7.09
N ASP A 60 -4.98 -4.56 7.57
CA ASP A 60 -4.35 -5.68 8.31
C ASP A 60 -3.72 -6.69 7.35
N VAL A 61 -2.60 -6.26 6.74
CA VAL A 61 -1.78 -7.08 5.86
C VAL A 61 -1.19 -8.29 6.60
N PHE A 62 -0.87 -8.14 7.89
CA PHE A 62 -0.29 -9.21 8.69
C PHE A 62 -1.20 -10.44 8.71
N SER A 63 -2.44 -10.25 9.17
CA SER A 63 -3.43 -11.32 9.23
C SER A 63 -3.84 -11.79 7.84
N ALA A 64 -3.93 -10.88 6.86
CA ALA A 64 -4.32 -11.24 5.50
C ALA A 64 -3.29 -12.14 4.82
N PHE A 65 -2.00 -11.87 5.00
CA PHE A 65 -0.94 -12.72 4.45
C PHE A 65 -0.96 -14.10 5.12
N LEU A 66 -1.02 -14.17 6.46
CA LEU A 66 -1.03 -15.45 7.18
C LEU A 66 -2.21 -16.37 6.87
N LYS A 67 -3.30 -15.84 6.29
CA LYS A 67 -4.44 -16.65 5.82
C LYS A 67 -4.14 -17.39 4.50
N GLU A 68 -3.12 -16.98 3.75
CA GLU A 68 -2.71 -17.64 2.52
C GLU A 68 -1.92 -18.91 2.84
N GLN A 69 -2.25 -20.03 2.18
CA GLN A 69 -1.64 -21.34 2.47
C GLN A 69 -0.11 -21.36 2.31
N LYS A 70 0.42 -20.50 1.43
CA LYS A 70 1.87 -20.35 1.16
C LYS A 70 2.23 -18.88 1.17
N TRP A 71 1.94 -18.20 2.28
CA TRP A 71 2.16 -16.78 2.44
C TRP A 71 3.61 -16.36 2.21
N GLU A 72 4.58 -17.27 2.42
CA GLU A 72 6.00 -17.03 2.17
C GLU A 72 6.27 -16.71 0.69
N ASN A 73 5.46 -17.23 -0.23
CA ASN A 73 5.55 -16.92 -1.68
C ASN A 73 5.11 -15.49 -2.01
N LEU A 74 4.46 -14.79 -1.05
CA LEU A 74 4.20 -13.36 -1.17
C LEU A 74 5.48 -12.54 -0.97
N LEU A 75 6.60 -13.18 -0.64
CA LEU A 75 7.91 -12.57 -0.43
C LEU A 75 8.92 -13.08 -1.48
N VAL A 76 9.93 -12.27 -1.79
CA VAL A 76 11.04 -12.65 -2.69
C VAL A 76 12.15 -13.32 -1.91
N ASP A 77 12.57 -12.69 -0.82
CA ASP A 77 13.78 -13.01 -0.05
C ASP A 77 13.46 -13.31 1.42
N GLY A 78 12.17 -13.45 1.75
CA GLY A 78 11.69 -13.57 3.13
C GLY A 78 11.31 -12.25 3.79
N LEU A 79 11.53 -11.10 3.14
CA LEU A 79 11.20 -9.78 3.67
C LEU A 79 10.46 -8.89 2.66
N HIS A 80 11.01 -8.71 1.47
CA HIS A 80 10.43 -7.85 0.44
C HIS A 80 9.35 -8.59 -0.35
N PHE A 81 8.33 -7.85 -0.80
CA PHE A 81 7.21 -8.45 -1.52
C PHE A 81 7.57 -8.97 -2.89
N SER A 82 7.06 -10.16 -3.20
CA SER A 82 7.01 -10.67 -4.56
C SER A 82 5.91 -9.96 -5.36
N ARG A 83 5.81 -10.27 -6.66
CA ARG A 83 4.68 -9.79 -7.49
C ARG A 83 3.33 -10.19 -6.89
N ALA A 84 3.23 -11.40 -6.33
CA ALA A 84 2.01 -11.88 -5.68
C ALA A 84 1.74 -11.10 -4.38
N GLY A 85 2.79 -10.81 -3.59
CA GLY A 85 2.67 -10.00 -2.38
C GLY A 85 2.20 -8.57 -2.65
N VAL A 86 2.77 -7.91 -3.65
CA VAL A 86 2.32 -6.58 -4.09
C VAL A 86 0.87 -6.64 -4.57
N SER A 87 0.51 -7.64 -5.39
CA SER A 87 -0.87 -7.80 -5.86
C SER A 87 -1.86 -7.95 -4.71
N LYS A 88 -1.52 -8.74 -3.69
CA LYS A 88 -2.36 -8.94 -2.50
C LYS A 88 -2.48 -7.66 -1.67
N LEU A 89 -1.38 -6.93 -1.46
CA LEU A 89 -1.43 -5.62 -0.79
C LEU A 89 -2.36 -4.66 -1.54
N THR A 90 -2.22 -4.58 -2.87
CA THR A 90 -3.03 -3.68 -3.71
C THR A 90 -4.52 -4.03 -3.61
N GLU A 91 -4.87 -5.32 -3.70
CA GLU A 91 -6.25 -5.81 -3.50
C GLU A 91 -6.84 -5.33 -2.17
N LEU A 92 -6.06 -5.45 -1.08
CA LEU A 92 -6.48 -5.03 0.25
C LEU A 92 -6.55 -3.50 0.39
N LEU A 93 -5.69 -2.76 -0.29
CA LEU A 93 -5.52 -1.32 -0.11
C LEU A 93 -6.51 -0.49 -0.96
N ILE A 94 -6.87 -0.94 -2.17
CA ILE A 94 -7.73 -0.19 -3.10
C ILE A 94 -9.04 0.29 -2.44
N PRO A 95 -9.83 -0.54 -1.73
CA PRO A 95 -11.08 -0.10 -1.13
C PRO A 95 -10.90 1.03 -0.10
N HIS A 96 -9.77 1.03 0.61
CA HIS A 96 -9.43 2.07 1.57
C HIS A 96 -9.00 3.36 0.86
N LEU A 97 -8.25 3.24 -0.24
CA LEU A 97 -7.88 4.38 -1.07
C LEU A 97 -9.10 5.03 -1.70
N GLU A 98 -9.99 4.24 -2.33
CA GLU A 98 -11.23 4.74 -2.95
C GLU A 98 -12.10 5.49 -1.94
N LYS A 99 -12.26 4.94 -0.73
CA LYS A 99 -12.97 5.62 0.35
C LYS A 99 -12.25 6.90 0.81
N ALA A 100 -10.92 6.85 0.93
CA ALA A 100 -10.13 7.98 1.39
C ALA A 100 -10.11 9.10 0.36
N VAL A 101 -9.96 8.83 -0.93
CA VAL A 101 -9.86 9.88 -1.96
C VAL A 101 -11.21 10.29 -2.53
N GLY A 102 -12.22 9.42 -2.46
CA GLY A 102 -13.53 9.65 -3.07
C GLY A 102 -13.43 9.72 -4.59
N GLN A 103 -14.35 10.45 -5.21
CA GLN A 103 -14.24 10.76 -6.64
C GLN A 103 -13.09 11.73 -6.86
N LEU A 104 -12.09 11.31 -7.62
CA LEU A 104 -10.99 12.18 -8.03
C LEU A 104 -11.46 13.12 -9.14
N PRO A 105 -11.07 14.40 -9.10
CA PRO A 105 -11.35 15.29 -10.21
C PRO A 105 -10.54 14.84 -11.45
N THR A 106 -11.16 14.92 -12.61
CA THR A 106 -10.40 14.95 -13.87
C THR A 106 -9.53 16.20 -13.86
N LEU A 107 -8.25 16.06 -14.19
CA LEU A 107 -7.33 17.19 -14.35
C LEU A 107 -7.09 17.36 -15.84
N PHE A 108 -7.55 18.49 -16.39
CA PHE A 108 -7.48 18.84 -17.81
C PHE A 108 -8.40 17.98 -18.71
N PRO A 109 -8.74 18.44 -19.93
CA PRO A 109 -9.59 17.67 -20.83
C PRO A 109 -8.91 16.37 -21.28
N ASN A 110 -9.70 15.40 -21.75
CA ASN A 110 -9.15 14.26 -22.45
C ASN A 110 -8.40 14.74 -23.69
N TRP A 111 -7.27 14.10 -24.05
CA TRP A 111 -6.52 14.49 -25.25
C TRP A 111 -7.36 14.45 -26.55
N ARG A 112 -8.42 13.63 -26.57
CA ARG A 112 -9.35 13.55 -27.70
C ARG A 112 -10.22 14.78 -27.87
N ASP A 113 -10.42 15.52 -26.79
CA ASP A 113 -11.27 16.71 -26.75
C ASP A 113 -10.44 18.00 -26.90
N VAL A 114 -9.12 17.87 -27.12
CA VAL A 114 -8.22 19.00 -27.38
C VAL A 114 -8.08 19.22 -28.88
N ASP A 115 -8.39 20.43 -29.34
CA ASP A 115 -8.11 20.86 -30.72
C ASP A 115 -6.59 20.84 -30.95
N PRO A 116 -6.08 19.98 -31.86
CA PRO A 116 -4.63 19.88 -32.11
C PRO A 116 -4.07 21.13 -32.82
N THR A 117 -4.92 21.97 -33.42
CA THR A 117 -4.51 23.20 -34.10
C THR A 117 -4.47 24.40 -33.17
N HIS A 118 -5.36 24.43 -32.16
CA HIS A 118 -5.47 25.51 -31.17
C HIS A 118 -5.71 24.94 -29.75
N PRO A 119 -4.73 24.23 -29.18
CA PRO A 119 -4.89 23.54 -27.90
C PRO A 119 -5.19 24.51 -26.74
N GLU A 120 -4.69 25.74 -26.80
CA GLU A 120 -4.96 26.78 -25.82
C GLU A 120 -6.45 27.05 -25.63
N LEU A 121 -7.24 27.03 -26.72
CA LEU A 121 -8.68 27.26 -26.63
C LEU A 121 -9.38 26.14 -25.87
N SER A 122 -8.92 24.90 -26.03
CA SER A 122 -9.48 23.73 -25.34
C SER A 122 -9.08 23.67 -23.87
N LEU A 123 -7.90 24.20 -23.52
CA LEU A 123 -7.42 24.25 -22.15
C LEU A 123 -8.00 25.43 -21.38
N ASP A 124 -8.11 26.60 -22.00
CA ASP A 124 -8.59 27.85 -21.36
C ASP A 124 -10.09 27.80 -21.04
N THR A 125 -10.86 27.01 -21.80
CA THR A 125 -12.31 26.87 -21.62
C THR A 125 -12.69 25.66 -20.76
N TRP A 126 -11.73 24.83 -20.36
CA TRP A 126 -11.98 23.62 -19.60
C TRP A 126 -12.35 23.91 -18.14
N ALA A 127 -13.37 23.22 -17.64
CA ALA A 127 -13.75 23.22 -16.24
C ALA A 127 -13.77 21.79 -15.66
N PRO A 128 -13.39 21.59 -14.39
CA PRO A 128 -13.52 20.29 -13.74
C PRO A 128 -15.00 19.92 -13.60
N GLY A 129 -15.43 18.81 -14.20
CA GLY A 129 -16.80 18.30 -14.09
C GLY A 129 -17.48 17.97 -15.42
N ASP A 130 -16.84 18.33 -16.54
CA ASP A 130 -17.20 17.85 -17.88
C ASP A 130 -16.72 16.41 -18.14
#